data_AF-A0A3D2X5G5-F1
#
_entry.id   AF-A0A3D2X5G5-F1
#
_cell.length_a   1.000
_cell.length_b   1.000
_cell.length_c   1.000
_cell.angle_alpha   90.00
_cell.angle_beta   90.00
_cell.angle_gamma   90.00
#
_symmetry.space_group_name_H-M   'P 1'
#
loop_
_entity.id
_entity.type
_entity.pdbx_description
1 polymer ?
#
loop_
_entity_poly.entity_id
_entity_poly.type
_entity_poly.pdbx_seq_one_letter_code
_entity_poly.pdbx_strand_id
1 'polypeptide(L)'
;MTQDPYQVLGISRTATDDEVKKAYRELSRKYHPDSYVDNPLSDLAEEKFKEVQEAYDTIMNERQNGGYSTNGNYSGQSYGNQTYREDGVLADVASKINGRRFSEALSLLSGISNRTARWYYYSAIANIGVGNNVLAADHARTAVSMEPNNPEYVNLLNQLQWGGRRYTQTGYGYGRGGADAGDMCCNLCIADACCECMGGDLCTCI
;
A
#
# COMPACT_ATOMS: atom_id res chain seq x y z
N MET A 1 -2.35 -2.86 -38.30
CA MET A 1 -3.81 -2.59 -38.35
C MET A 1 -4.31 -2.72 -36.93
N THR A 2 -4.90 -1.68 -36.36
CA THR A 2 -5.57 -1.74 -35.05
C THR A 2 -6.77 -2.66 -35.20
N GLN A 3 -6.61 -3.94 -34.87
CA GLN A 3 -7.74 -4.87 -34.81
C GLN A 3 -8.61 -4.43 -33.64
N ASP A 4 -9.89 -4.18 -33.91
CA ASP A 4 -10.85 -3.86 -32.87
C ASP A 4 -10.91 -5.03 -31.87
N PRO A 5 -10.61 -4.81 -30.57
CA PRO A 5 -10.54 -5.91 -29.61
C PRO A 5 -11.89 -6.64 -29.44
N TYR A 6 -13.00 -5.92 -29.63
CA TYR A 6 -14.34 -6.50 -29.64
C TYR A 6 -14.57 -7.46 -30.83
N GLN A 7 -13.97 -7.16 -31.99
CA GLN A 7 -14.04 -8.05 -33.15
C GLN A 7 -13.19 -9.30 -32.97
N VAL A 8 -12.02 -9.18 -32.30
CA VAL A 8 -11.15 -10.32 -31.98
C VAL A 8 -11.88 -11.32 -31.06
N LEU A 9 -12.62 -10.82 -30.08
CA LEU A 9 -13.47 -11.66 -29.21
C LEU A 9 -14.79 -12.08 -29.86
N GLY A 10 -15.15 -11.54 -31.02
CA GLY A 10 -16.40 -11.86 -31.72
C GLY A 10 -17.66 -11.33 -31.00
N ILE A 11 -17.53 -10.25 -30.23
CA ILE A 11 -18.61 -9.68 -29.43
C ILE A 11 -18.96 -8.25 -29.87
N SER A 12 -20.17 -7.80 -29.52
CA SER A 12 -20.56 -6.41 -29.75
C SER A 12 -19.76 -5.47 -28.83
N ARG A 13 -19.50 -4.24 -29.28
CA ARG A 13 -18.97 -3.16 -28.43
C ARG A 13 -19.87 -2.85 -27.23
N THR A 14 -21.17 -3.16 -27.35
CA THR A 14 -22.18 -3.00 -26.30
C THR A 14 -22.32 -4.23 -25.40
N ALA A 15 -21.49 -5.27 -25.57
CA ALA A 15 -21.57 -6.49 -24.77
C ALA A 15 -21.35 -6.19 -23.27
N THR A 16 -21.93 -6.97 -22.38
CA THR A 16 -21.71 -6.87 -20.93
C THR A 16 -20.37 -7.51 -20.53
N ASP A 17 -19.84 -7.18 -19.34
CA ASP A 17 -18.59 -7.78 -18.85
C ASP A 17 -18.67 -9.30 -18.75
N ASP A 18 -19.86 -9.83 -18.44
CA ASP A 18 -20.12 -11.26 -18.38
C ASP A 18 -20.04 -11.92 -19.75
N GLU A 19 -20.55 -11.26 -20.80
CA GLU A 19 -20.42 -11.71 -22.19
C GLU A 19 -18.96 -11.67 -22.65
N VAL A 20 -18.21 -10.63 -22.28
CA VAL A 20 -16.77 -10.50 -22.59
C VAL A 20 -15.99 -11.65 -21.95
N LYS A 21 -16.23 -11.92 -20.65
CA LYS A 21 -15.61 -13.04 -19.92
C LYS A 21 -16.02 -14.40 -20.48
N LYS A 22 -17.27 -14.56 -20.91
CA LYS A 22 -17.76 -15.80 -21.51
C LYS A 22 -17.07 -16.07 -22.85
N ALA A 23 -17.02 -15.07 -23.74
CA ALA A 23 -16.33 -15.18 -25.03
C ALA A 23 -14.84 -15.51 -24.85
N TYR A 24 -14.16 -14.83 -23.91
CA TYR A 24 -12.77 -15.13 -23.57
C TYR A 24 -12.56 -16.58 -23.12
N ARG A 25 -13.44 -17.11 -22.24
CA ARG A 25 -13.35 -18.51 -21.77
C ARG A 25 -13.57 -19.52 -22.89
N GLU A 26 -14.49 -19.24 -23.81
CA GLU A 26 -14.77 -20.10 -24.96
C GLU A 26 -13.60 -20.11 -25.95
N LEU A 27 -13.04 -18.94 -26.29
CA LEU A 27 -11.89 -18.81 -27.18
C LEU A 27 -10.61 -19.37 -26.56
N SER A 28 -10.38 -19.14 -25.27
CA SER A 28 -9.22 -19.68 -24.54
C SER A 28 -9.23 -21.20 -24.52
N ARG A 29 -10.40 -21.83 -24.36
CA ARG A 29 -10.53 -23.29 -24.46
C ARG A 29 -10.31 -23.79 -25.88
N LYS A 30 -10.75 -23.02 -26.88
CA LYS A 30 -10.62 -23.37 -28.29
C LYS A 30 -9.18 -23.30 -28.78
N TYR A 31 -8.40 -22.32 -28.33
CA TYR A 31 -6.99 -22.11 -28.72
C TYR A 31 -6.00 -22.51 -27.63
N HIS A 32 -6.41 -23.35 -26.67
CA HIS A 32 -5.54 -23.74 -25.57
C HIS A 32 -4.33 -24.54 -26.10
N PRO A 33 -3.08 -24.18 -25.73
CA PRO A 33 -1.89 -24.83 -26.27
C PRO A 33 -1.85 -26.34 -25.98
N ASP A 34 -2.47 -26.79 -24.87
CA ASP A 34 -2.60 -28.21 -24.50
C ASP A 34 -3.40 -29.04 -25.53
N SER A 35 -4.32 -28.42 -26.26
CA SER A 35 -5.09 -29.09 -27.32
C SER A 35 -4.29 -29.25 -28.63
N TYR A 36 -3.14 -28.57 -28.75
CA TYR A 36 -2.35 -28.46 -29.99
C TYR A 36 -0.88 -28.86 -29.84
N VAL A 37 -0.50 -29.52 -28.74
CA VAL A 37 0.90 -29.89 -28.40
C VAL A 37 1.61 -30.68 -29.50
N ASP A 38 0.88 -31.45 -30.32
CA ASP A 38 1.43 -32.27 -31.42
C ASP A 38 0.92 -31.86 -32.83
N ASN A 39 0.43 -30.63 -33.01
CA ASN A 39 -0.08 -30.15 -34.29
C ASN A 39 0.82 -29.07 -34.92
N PRO A 40 1.07 -29.08 -36.25
CA PRO A 40 1.79 -28.02 -36.95
C PRO A 40 1.04 -26.67 -36.96
N LEU A 41 -0.16 -26.63 -36.40
CA LEU A 41 -0.98 -25.43 -36.20
C LEU A 41 -0.82 -24.84 -34.78
N SER A 42 0.08 -25.38 -33.96
CA SER A 42 0.38 -24.89 -32.60
C SER A 42 0.76 -23.41 -32.61
N ASP A 43 1.58 -23.00 -33.57
CA ASP A 43 2.09 -21.63 -33.68
C ASP A 43 0.94 -20.65 -33.97
N LEU A 44 0.01 -21.04 -34.85
CA LEU A 44 -1.20 -20.27 -35.16
C LEU A 44 -2.18 -20.23 -33.99
N ALA A 45 -2.30 -21.32 -33.24
CA ALA A 45 -3.14 -21.36 -32.04
C ALA A 45 -2.57 -20.45 -30.93
N GLU A 46 -1.25 -20.44 -30.74
CA GLU A 46 -0.57 -19.56 -29.80
C GLU A 46 -0.73 -18.08 -30.19
N GLU A 47 -0.55 -17.75 -31.47
CA GLU A 47 -0.75 -16.40 -31.98
C GLU A 47 -2.20 -15.92 -31.76
N LYS A 48 -3.18 -16.77 -32.09
CA LYS A 48 -4.60 -16.49 -31.84
C LYS A 48 -4.92 -16.37 -30.35
N PHE A 49 -4.27 -17.18 -29.51
CA PHE A 49 -4.45 -17.10 -28.07
C PHE A 49 -3.93 -15.77 -27.51
N LYS A 50 -2.74 -15.32 -27.96
CA LYS A 50 -2.18 -14.01 -27.59
C LYS A 50 -3.08 -12.87 -28.04
N GLU A 51 -3.58 -12.90 -29.28
CA GLU A 51 -4.53 -11.89 -29.78
C GLU A 51 -5.80 -11.81 -28.90
N VAL A 52 -6.34 -12.96 -28.49
CA VAL A 52 -7.53 -13.04 -27.64
C VAL A 52 -7.27 -12.49 -26.23
N GLN A 53 -6.08 -12.74 -25.67
CA GLN A 53 -5.68 -12.19 -24.37
C GLN A 53 -5.54 -10.67 -24.43
N GLU A 54 -4.80 -10.15 -25.43
CA GLU A 54 -4.57 -8.71 -25.60
C GLU A 54 -5.89 -7.95 -25.82
N ALA A 55 -6.81 -8.52 -26.59
CA ALA A 55 -8.14 -7.96 -26.80
C ALA A 55 -8.97 -7.90 -25.51
N TYR A 56 -8.94 -8.96 -24.69
CA TYR A 56 -9.64 -8.99 -23.41
C TYR A 56 -9.09 -7.93 -22.45
N ASP A 57 -7.77 -7.85 -22.31
CA ASP A 57 -7.11 -6.91 -21.41
C ASP A 57 -7.38 -5.46 -21.83
N THR A 58 -7.36 -5.18 -23.13
CA THR A 58 -7.68 -3.85 -23.67
C THR A 58 -9.12 -3.44 -23.32
N ILE A 59 -10.11 -4.32 -23.54
CA ILE A 59 -11.52 -4.02 -23.23
C ILE A 59 -11.72 -3.81 -21.73
N MET A 60 -11.10 -4.65 -20.89
CA MET A 60 -11.22 -4.53 -19.44
C MET A 60 -10.58 -3.22 -18.95
N ASN A 61 -9.42 -2.83 -19.51
CA ASN A 61 -8.75 -1.57 -19.18
C ASN A 61 -9.58 -0.35 -19.64
N GLU A 62 -10.12 -0.38 -20.86
CA GLU A 62 -10.99 0.67 -21.40
C GLU A 62 -12.25 0.86 -20.55
N ARG A 63 -12.88 -0.23 -20.08
CA ARG A 63 -14.04 -0.16 -19.18
C ARG A 63 -13.67 0.33 -17.79
N GLN A 64 -12.51 -0.07 -17.28
CA GLN A 64 -12.02 0.35 -15.97
C GLN A 64 -11.63 1.84 -15.96
N ASN A 65 -11.04 2.36 -17.03
CA ASN A 65 -10.66 3.78 -17.17
C ASN A 65 -11.79 4.67 -17.70
N GLY A 66 -12.76 4.14 -18.44
CA GLY A 66 -13.78 4.90 -19.17
C GLY A 66 -15.03 5.26 -18.37
N GLY A 67 -15.19 4.75 -17.15
CA GLY A 67 -16.30 5.12 -16.28
C GLY A 67 -17.02 3.90 -15.71
N TYR A 68 -16.44 3.32 -14.69
CA TYR A 68 -17.14 2.83 -13.50
C TYR A 68 -16.05 2.47 -12.50
N SER A 69 -15.73 3.40 -11.59
CA SER A 69 -14.95 3.11 -10.38
C SER A 69 -15.82 2.26 -9.45
N THR A 70 -16.13 1.03 -9.85
CA THR A 70 -16.64 0.03 -8.92
C THR A 70 -15.46 -0.68 -8.33
N ASN A 71 -15.09 -0.18 -7.16
CA ASN A 71 -14.46 -0.90 -6.07
C ASN A 71 -14.92 -2.37 -6.08
N GLY A 72 -14.09 -3.22 -6.68
CA GLY A 72 -14.31 -4.64 -6.82
C GLY A 72 -13.01 -5.32 -6.48
N ASN A 73 -12.88 -5.72 -5.21
CA ASN A 73 -11.95 -6.74 -4.74
C ASN A 73 -12.06 -7.99 -5.63
N TYR A 74 -11.35 -8.03 -6.75
CA TYR A 74 -11.19 -9.22 -7.56
C TYR A 74 -9.88 -9.87 -7.15
N SER A 75 -9.97 -10.75 -6.16
CA SER A 75 -9.00 -11.80 -5.89
C SER A 75 -8.98 -12.76 -7.09
N GLY A 76 -8.30 -12.34 -8.15
CA GLY A 76 -7.98 -13.16 -9.31
C GLY A 76 -6.72 -13.96 -9.02
N GLN A 77 -6.91 -15.22 -8.63
CA GLN A 77 -5.84 -16.21 -8.53
C GLN A 77 -5.26 -16.44 -9.94
N SER A 78 -4.22 -15.67 -10.30
CA SER A 78 -3.47 -15.85 -11.54
C SER A 78 -2.12 -16.52 -11.24
N TYR A 79 -1.90 -17.66 -11.87
CA TYR A 79 -0.65 -18.41 -11.84
C TYR A 79 0.35 -17.72 -12.76
N GLY A 80 1.56 -17.47 -12.26
CA GLY A 80 2.73 -17.14 -13.08
C GLY A 80 3.00 -15.66 -13.31
N ASN A 81 3.55 -14.97 -12.31
CA ASN A 81 4.76 -14.13 -12.41
C ASN A 81 5.05 -13.56 -11.00
N GLN A 82 6.09 -14.05 -10.31
CA GLN A 82 6.38 -13.65 -8.92
C GLN A 82 6.63 -12.14 -8.79
N THR A 83 7.27 -11.52 -9.78
CA THR A 83 7.66 -10.11 -9.75
C THR A 83 6.46 -9.17 -9.90
N TYR A 84 5.49 -9.49 -10.78
CA TYR A 84 4.26 -8.68 -10.91
C TYR A 84 3.31 -8.83 -9.72
N ARG A 85 3.35 -9.98 -9.02
CA ARG A 85 2.52 -10.22 -7.83
C ARG A 85 3.04 -9.46 -6.61
N GLU A 86 4.36 -9.34 -6.45
CA GLU A 86 4.98 -8.57 -5.36
C GLU A 86 4.64 -7.08 -5.44
N ASP A 87 4.65 -6.47 -6.63
CA ASP A 87 4.31 -5.05 -6.79
C ASP A 87 2.82 -4.77 -6.50
N GLY A 88 1.94 -5.71 -6.88
CA GLY A 88 0.51 -5.65 -6.53
C GLY A 88 0.25 -5.75 -5.02
N VAL A 89 0.97 -6.62 -4.30
CA VAL A 89 0.87 -6.71 -2.84
C VAL A 89 1.37 -5.45 -2.16
N LEU A 90 2.48 -4.87 -2.64
CA LEU A 90 3.01 -3.60 -2.11
C LEU A 90 2.04 -2.44 -2.34
N ALA A 91 1.29 -2.43 -3.45
CA ALA A 91 0.23 -1.46 -3.70
C ALA A 91 -0.94 -1.61 -2.71
N ASP A 92 -1.32 -2.84 -2.35
CA ASP A 92 -2.33 -3.06 -1.30
C ASP A 92 -1.82 -2.60 0.08
N VAL A 93 -0.55 -2.90 0.41
CA VAL A 93 0.11 -2.42 1.63
C VAL A 93 0.06 -0.89 1.72
N ALA A 94 0.35 -0.18 0.62
CA ALA A 94 0.25 1.28 0.57
C ALA A 94 -1.17 1.77 0.87
N SER A 95 -2.19 1.09 0.33
CA SER A 95 -3.60 1.40 0.60
C SER A 95 -3.96 1.21 2.08
N LYS A 96 -3.45 0.14 2.71
CA LYS A 96 -3.64 -0.12 4.15
C LYS A 96 -2.96 0.93 5.03
N ILE A 97 -1.75 1.37 4.65
CA ILE A 97 -1.02 2.44 5.33
C ILE A 97 -1.81 3.76 5.27
N ASN A 98 -2.34 4.12 4.10
CA ASN A 98 -3.20 5.31 3.95
C ASN A 98 -4.46 5.22 4.83
N GLY A 99 -5.01 4.01 4.97
CA GLY A 99 -6.11 3.73 5.89
C GLY A 99 -5.73 3.65 7.39
N ARG A 100 -4.47 3.94 7.76
CA ARG A 100 -3.91 3.82 9.12
C ARG A 100 -3.97 2.39 9.70
N ARG A 101 -4.09 1.36 8.86
CA ARG A 101 -4.17 -0.06 9.24
C ARG A 101 -2.78 -0.69 9.21
N PHE A 102 -1.88 -0.18 10.06
CA PHE A 102 -0.46 -0.55 10.04
C PHE A 102 -0.19 -2.00 10.41
N SER A 103 -0.96 -2.56 11.35
CA SER A 103 -0.82 -3.96 11.77
C SER A 103 -1.10 -4.95 10.62
N GLU A 104 -2.11 -4.65 9.79
CA GLU A 104 -2.45 -5.47 8.64
C GLU A 104 -1.45 -5.31 7.50
N ALA A 105 -0.93 -4.09 7.31
CA ALA A 105 0.17 -3.83 6.38
C ALA A 105 1.41 -4.67 6.73
N LEU A 106 1.77 -4.77 8.01
CA LEU A 106 2.88 -5.62 8.47
C LEU A 106 2.61 -7.11 8.24
N SER A 107 1.37 -7.56 8.43
CA SER A 107 0.98 -8.95 8.15
C SER A 107 1.19 -9.30 6.68
N LEU A 108 0.77 -8.42 5.76
CA LEU A 108 0.98 -8.62 4.31
C LEU A 108 2.47 -8.60 3.95
N LEU A 109 3.25 -7.69 4.55
CA LEU A 109 4.70 -7.61 4.33
C LEU A 109 5.43 -8.86 4.84
N SER A 110 4.93 -9.52 5.89
CA SER A 110 5.55 -10.73 6.44
C SER A 110 5.48 -11.94 5.49
N GLY A 111 4.50 -11.96 4.58
CA GLY A 111 4.34 -13.01 3.57
C GLY A 111 5.29 -12.87 2.37
N ILE A 112 5.98 -11.73 2.23
CA ILE A 112 6.91 -11.46 1.13
C ILE A 112 8.30 -11.91 1.56
N SER A 113 8.88 -12.88 0.85
CA SER A 113 10.23 -13.37 1.09
C SER A 113 11.31 -12.47 0.49
N ASN A 114 11.01 -11.79 -0.62
CA ASN A 114 11.94 -10.91 -1.31
C ASN A 114 11.88 -9.47 -0.77
N ARG A 115 12.95 -9.03 -0.11
CA ARG A 115 13.01 -7.71 0.53
C ARG A 115 13.63 -6.69 -0.41
N THR A 116 12.80 -6.08 -1.24
CA THR A 116 13.18 -4.95 -2.11
C THR A 116 13.27 -3.64 -1.31
N ALA A 117 13.93 -2.61 -1.87
CA ALA A 117 14.02 -1.29 -1.25
C ALA A 117 12.63 -0.70 -0.92
N ARG A 118 11.66 -0.90 -1.82
CA ARG A 118 10.26 -0.50 -1.64
C ARG A 118 9.57 -1.25 -0.48
N TRP A 119 9.89 -2.52 -0.28
CA TRP A 119 9.43 -3.28 0.91
C TRP A 119 9.98 -2.67 2.20
N TYR A 120 11.27 -2.31 2.23
CA TYR A 120 11.90 -1.64 3.38
C TYR A 120 11.25 -0.28 3.66
N TYR A 121 10.92 0.48 2.62
CA TYR A 121 10.19 1.75 2.75
C TYR A 121 8.81 1.58 3.41
N TYR A 122 7.97 0.68 2.88
CA TYR A 122 6.63 0.48 3.45
C TYR A 122 6.67 -0.16 4.84
N SER A 123 7.60 -1.07 5.09
CA SER A 123 7.79 -1.63 6.44
C SER A 123 8.26 -0.58 7.43
N ALA A 124 9.10 0.39 7.03
CA ALA A 124 9.46 1.51 7.89
C ALA A 124 8.23 2.36 8.27
N ILE A 125 7.39 2.72 7.30
CA ILE A 125 6.16 3.49 7.55
C ILE A 125 5.19 2.73 8.44
N ALA A 126 5.00 1.44 8.19
CA ALA A 126 4.12 0.62 9.01
C ALA A 126 4.63 0.50 10.45
N ASN A 127 5.95 0.38 10.65
CA ASN A 127 6.55 0.37 11.99
C ASN A 127 6.45 1.72 12.71
N ILE A 128 6.53 2.85 11.99
CA ILE A 128 6.24 4.18 12.57
C ILE A 128 4.81 4.21 13.12
N GLY A 129 3.84 3.75 12.33
CA GLY A 129 2.44 3.75 12.73
C GLY A 129 2.12 2.85 13.92
N VAL A 130 2.91 1.79 14.12
CA VAL A 130 2.83 0.90 15.30
C VAL A 130 3.61 1.45 16.51
N GLY A 131 4.52 2.41 16.31
CA GLY A 131 5.35 3.00 17.36
C GLY A 131 6.77 2.41 17.48
N ASN A 132 7.15 1.51 16.58
CA ASN A 132 8.48 0.88 16.53
C ASN A 132 9.49 1.76 15.77
N ASN A 133 9.75 2.96 16.27
CA ASN A 133 10.58 3.97 15.59
C ASN A 133 12.03 3.52 15.36
N VAL A 134 12.57 2.66 16.23
CA VAL A 134 13.94 2.13 16.10
C VAL A 134 14.07 1.22 14.88
N LEU A 135 13.16 0.26 14.74
CA LEU A 135 13.14 -0.67 13.62
C LEU A 135 12.76 0.05 12.31
N ALA A 136 11.85 1.03 12.39
CA ALA A 136 11.53 1.88 11.25
C ALA A 136 12.75 2.65 10.73
N ALA A 137 13.57 3.23 11.62
CA ALA A 137 14.78 3.94 11.22
C ALA A 137 15.80 3.01 10.54
N ASP A 138 15.93 1.78 11.01
CA ASP A 138 16.82 0.79 10.40
C ASP A 138 16.37 0.40 8.99
N HIS A 139 15.07 0.13 8.82
CA HIS A 139 14.49 -0.17 7.53
C HIS A 139 14.60 1.01 6.56
N ALA A 140 14.36 2.24 7.01
CA ALA A 140 14.53 3.44 6.18
C ALA A 140 15.98 3.64 5.72
N ARG A 141 16.97 3.38 6.57
CA ARG A 141 18.39 3.42 6.17
C ARG A 141 18.70 2.38 5.10
N THR A 142 18.17 1.17 5.26
CA THR A 142 18.35 0.08 4.30
C THR A 142 17.70 0.41 2.95
N ALA A 143 16.53 1.05 2.95
CA ALA A 143 15.89 1.50 1.72
C ALA A 143 16.74 2.55 0.96
N VAL A 144 17.28 3.54 1.68
CA VAL A 144 18.15 4.57 1.09
C VAL A 144 19.47 4.00 0.60
N SER A 145 20.06 3.02 1.29
CA SER A 145 21.30 2.40 0.84
C SER A 145 21.12 1.58 -0.44
N MET A 146 19.94 0.97 -0.62
CA MET A 146 19.58 0.26 -1.85
C MET A 146 19.27 1.22 -3.00
N GLU A 147 18.47 2.26 -2.76
CA GLU A 147 18.06 3.24 -3.77
C GLU A 147 18.37 4.68 -3.33
N PRO A 148 19.63 5.12 -3.46
CA PRO A 148 20.05 6.46 -3.02
C PRO A 148 19.46 7.59 -3.89
N ASN A 149 19.03 7.27 -5.11
CA ASN A 149 18.46 8.23 -6.05
C ASN A 149 16.98 8.56 -5.76
N ASN A 150 16.33 7.84 -4.85
CA ASN A 150 14.92 8.03 -4.56
C ASN A 150 14.72 9.08 -3.42
N PRO A 151 14.17 10.27 -3.73
CA PRO A 151 14.02 11.33 -2.73
C PRO A 151 13.05 10.96 -1.60
N GLU A 152 12.05 10.12 -1.87
CA GLU A 152 11.04 9.70 -0.87
C GLU A 152 11.67 8.97 0.31
N TYR A 153 12.66 8.12 0.04
CA TYR A 153 13.30 7.30 1.07
C TYR A 153 14.21 8.15 1.95
N VAL A 154 14.93 9.09 1.32
CA VAL A 154 15.78 10.06 2.00
C VAL A 154 14.93 10.97 2.90
N ASN A 155 13.79 11.43 2.40
CA ASN A 155 12.85 12.24 3.17
C ASN A 155 12.32 11.49 4.40
N LEU A 156 11.90 10.22 4.23
CA LEU A 156 11.46 9.38 5.33
C LEU A 156 12.55 9.17 6.40
N LEU A 157 13.79 8.90 5.97
CA LEU A 157 14.90 8.73 6.89
C LEU A 157 15.18 10.01 7.68
N ASN A 158 15.17 11.17 7.02
CA ASN A 158 15.32 12.46 7.69
C ASN A 158 14.20 12.66 8.72
N GLN A 159 12.95 12.40 8.37
CA GLN A 159 11.82 12.50 9.31
C GLN A 159 12.03 11.63 10.56
N LEU A 160 12.51 10.41 10.39
CA LEU A 160 12.79 9.48 11.49
C LEU A 160 13.94 9.94 12.40
N GLN A 161 15.02 10.47 11.80
CA GLN A 161 16.17 10.97 12.55
C GLN A 161 15.83 12.19 13.41
N TRP A 162 14.96 13.08 12.91
CA TRP A 162 14.54 14.29 13.62
C TRP A 162 13.32 14.06 14.54
N GLY A 163 12.43 13.12 14.21
CA GLY A 163 11.24 12.78 15.01
C GLY A 163 11.55 11.96 16.28
N GLY A 164 12.53 11.05 16.22
CA GLY A 164 12.94 10.23 17.38
C GLY A 164 13.55 11.01 18.54
N ARG A 165 14.04 12.24 18.28
CA ARG A 165 14.59 13.14 19.31
C ARG A 165 13.53 13.82 20.17
N ARG A 166 12.30 13.96 19.67
CA ARG A 166 11.19 14.51 20.47
C ARG A 166 10.72 13.54 21.55
N TYR A 167 10.79 12.23 21.32
CA TYR A 167 10.38 11.23 22.32
C TYR A 167 11.45 10.95 23.38
N THR A 168 12.72 11.20 23.05
CA THR A 168 13.85 11.05 23.99
C THR A 168 14.10 12.30 24.83
N GLN A 169 13.60 13.48 24.42
CA GLN A 169 13.75 14.73 25.18
C GLN A 169 12.55 15.08 26.09
N THR A 170 11.43 14.34 26.02
CA THR A 170 10.31 14.50 26.98
C THR A 170 10.47 13.58 28.21
N GLY A 171 11.55 12.81 28.28
CA GLY A 171 12.01 12.13 29.49
C GLY A 171 13.30 12.79 29.98
N TYR A 172 13.23 13.50 31.11
CA TYR A 172 14.31 14.26 31.77
C TYR A 172 14.64 15.62 31.16
N GLY A 173 14.00 16.66 31.68
CA GLY A 173 14.39 18.04 31.45
C GLY A 173 13.53 19.02 32.22
N TYR A 174 13.85 19.24 33.50
CA TYR A 174 13.45 20.46 34.19
C TYR A 174 13.88 21.66 33.33
N GLY A 175 12.92 22.50 32.93
CA GLY A 175 13.19 23.89 32.58
C GLY A 175 12.86 24.34 31.16
N ARG A 176 11.87 25.24 31.11
CA ARG A 176 11.86 26.49 30.31
C ARG A 176 11.40 26.40 28.85
N GLY A 177 10.11 26.64 28.68
CA GLY A 177 9.59 27.73 27.85
C GLY A 177 9.33 27.43 26.37
N GLY A 178 8.05 27.37 26.00
CA GLY A 178 7.61 27.42 24.60
C GLY A 178 6.17 26.94 24.49
N ALA A 179 5.26 27.87 24.21
CA ALA A 179 3.82 27.67 24.21
C ALA A 179 3.33 26.69 23.13
N ASP A 180 2.54 25.70 23.53
CA ASP A 180 1.64 24.97 22.63
C ASP A 180 0.29 24.77 23.34
N ALA A 181 -0.76 25.30 22.71
CA ALA A 181 -2.10 25.50 23.25
C ALA A 181 -2.94 24.20 23.39
N GLY A 182 -2.30 23.08 23.74
CA GLY A 182 -2.96 21.80 24.04
C GLY A 182 -3.03 21.46 25.53
N ASP A 183 -2.35 22.24 26.39
CA ASP A 183 -2.01 21.82 27.76
C ASP A 183 -2.61 22.74 28.84
N MET A 184 -3.77 23.33 28.58
CA MET A 184 -4.42 24.23 29.55
C MET A 184 -5.26 23.45 30.58
N CYS A 185 -5.94 22.39 30.16
CA CYS A 185 -6.78 21.59 31.06
C CYS A 185 -5.97 20.65 31.98
N CYS A 186 -4.84 20.12 31.51
CA CYS A 186 -3.98 19.26 32.33
C CYS A 186 -3.14 20.04 33.36
N ASN A 187 -2.80 21.31 33.07
CA ASN A 187 -2.13 22.18 34.04
C ASN A 187 -3.07 22.73 35.14
N LEU A 188 -4.37 22.90 34.85
CA LEU A 188 -5.36 23.31 35.86
C LEU A 188 -5.61 22.23 36.92
N CYS A 189 -5.64 20.94 36.52
CA CYS A 189 -5.79 19.83 37.46
C CYS A 189 -4.55 19.60 38.35
N ILE A 190 -3.35 19.95 37.88
CA ILE A 190 -2.11 19.84 38.68
C ILE A 190 -1.94 21.05 39.62
N ALA A 191 -2.39 22.24 39.22
CA ALA A 191 -2.36 23.43 40.08
C ALA A 191 -3.29 23.33 41.30
N ASP A 192 -4.45 22.67 41.15
CA ASP A 192 -5.40 22.44 42.25
C ASP A 192 -4.86 21.42 43.28
N ALA A 193 -4.21 20.36 42.81
CA ALA A 193 -3.62 19.34 43.67
C ALA A 193 -2.35 19.80 44.42
N CYS A 194 -1.59 20.74 43.87
CA CYS A 194 -0.44 21.33 44.56
C CYS A 194 -0.82 22.36 45.63
N CYS A 195 -2.06 22.90 45.60
CA CYS A 195 -2.55 23.84 46.62
C CYS A 195 -3.01 23.14 47.90
N GLU A 196 -3.40 21.86 47.83
CA GLU A 196 -3.93 21.08 48.97
C GLU A 196 -2.84 20.28 49.73
N CYS A 197 -1.58 20.28 49.27
CA CYS A 197 -0.48 19.49 49.88
C CYS A 197 0.65 20.31 50.52
N MET A 198 0.63 21.64 50.46
CA MET A 198 1.53 22.48 51.26
C MET A 198 0.72 23.42 52.15
N GLY A 199 0.09 22.80 53.16
CA GLY A 199 -0.75 23.45 54.17
C GLY A 199 -0.24 24.82 54.60
N GLY A 200 -1.19 25.76 54.63
CA GLY A 200 -0.98 27.11 55.11
C GLY A 200 -2.31 27.83 55.13
N ASP A 201 -3.06 27.64 56.22
CA ASP A 201 -4.09 28.57 56.64
C ASP A 201 -3.45 29.97 56.75
N LEU A 202 -3.59 30.80 55.73
CA LEU A 202 -3.14 32.19 55.74
C LEU A 202 -4.25 33.09 55.24
N CYS A 203 -5.39 33.02 55.95
CA CYS A 203 -6.29 34.14 56.21
C CYS A 203 -7.12 33.83 57.46
N THR A 204 -6.49 33.89 58.63
CA THR A 204 -7.18 34.36 59.83
C THR A 204 -7.15 35.89 59.83
N CYS A 205 -8.26 36.49 60.29
CA CYS A 205 -8.59 37.93 60.44
C CYS A 205 -8.69 38.75 59.13
N ILE A 206 -9.80 39.42 58.81
CA ILE A 206 -10.86 40.07 59.62
C ILE A 206 -12.27 39.86 59.06
#